data_AF-A0A9E5M446-F1
#
_entry.id   AF-A0A9E5M446-F1
#
_cell.length_a   1.000
_cell.length_b   1.000
_cell.length_c   1.000
_cell.angle_alpha   90.00
_cell.angle_beta   90.00
_cell.angle_gamma   90.00
#
_symmetry.space_group_name_H-M   'P 1'
#
loop_
_entity.id
_entity.type
_entity.pdbx_description
1 polymer ?
#
loop_
_entity_poly.entity_id
_entity_poly.type
_entity_poly.pdbx_seq_one_letter_code
_entity_poly.pdbx_strand_id
1 'polypeptide(L)'
;TEKLAKVLPRQMFTLKIQGKALGRIIASETLSGMQKNVTQHMYGGDRTRKMKLWEKQKEGKKKMKELGRGNVNIPQEVFIKMMRSE
;
A
#
# COMPACT_ATOMS: atom_id res chain seq x y z
N THR A 1 13.39 9.38 1.46
CA THR A 1 12.11 8.64 1.29
C THR A 1 11.63 8.07 2.62
N GLU A 2 12.54 7.64 3.49
CA GLU A 2 12.22 6.99 4.78
C GLU A 2 11.33 7.82 5.70
N LYS A 3 11.58 9.15 5.85
CA LYS A 3 10.73 10.03 6.67
C LYS A 3 9.28 10.02 6.18
N LEU A 4 9.05 10.04 4.86
CA LEU A 4 7.71 10.03 4.27
C LEU A 4 7.03 8.66 4.43
N ALA A 5 7.78 7.57 4.28
CA ALA A 5 7.25 6.23 4.43
C ALA A 5 6.75 5.95 5.86
N LYS A 6 7.41 6.49 6.88
CA LYS A 6 7.01 6.32 8.29
C LYS A 6 5.74 7.08 8.67
N VAL A 7 5.53 8.26 8.09
CA VAL A 7 4.44 9.16 8.48
C VAL A 7 3.17 8.91 7.66
N LEU A 8 3.30 8.35 6.45
CA LEU A 8 2.16 8.15 5.55
C LEU A 8 1.29 6.96 5.99
N PRO A 9 -0.04 7.13 6.13
CA PRO A 9 -0.92 6.04 6.52
C PRO A 9 -0.94 4.93 5.46
N ARG A 10 -0.92 3.68 5.92
CA ARG A 10 -0.96 2.51 5.05
C ARG A 10 -2.32 2.42 4.36
N GLN A 11 -2.29 2.12 3.07
CA GLN A 11 -3.48 1.91 2.23
C GLN A 11 -3.77 0.42 2.05
N MET A 12 -4.92 0.07 1.47
CA MET A 12 -5.27 -1.34 1.19
C MET A 12 -4.43 -1.97 0.06
N PHE A 13 -3.78 -1.15 -0.76
CA PHE A 13 -2.89 -1.58 -1.83
C PHE A 13 -1.45 -1.16 -1.55
N THR A 14 -0.51 -1.80 -2.24
CA THR A 14 0.92 -1.49 -2.12
C THR A 14 1.24 -0.16 -2.78
N LEU A 15 1.78 0.78 -2.01
CA LEU A 15 2.18 2.12 -2.47
C LEU A 15 3.70 2.16 -2.66
N LYS A 16 4.16 2.68 -3.80
CA LYS A 16 5.59 2.87 -4.08
C LYS A 16 5.90 4.36 -4.01
N ILE A 17 6.75 4.75 -3.07
CA ILE A 17 7.27 6.10 -2.92
C ILE A 17 8.60 6.18 -3.65
N GLN A 18 8.78 7.14 -4.54
CA GLN A 18 10.00 7.31 -5.32
C GLN A 18 10.47 8.76 -5.27
N GLY A 19 11.76 8.95 -4.98
CA GLY A 19 12.46 10.21 -5.18
C GLY A 19 13.17 10.20 -6.53
N LYS A 20 12.83 11.16 -7.40
CA LYS A 20 13.49 11.35 -8.70
C LYS A 20 14.27 12.65 -8.67
N ALA A 21 15.49 12.65 -9.17
CA ALA A 21 16.19 13.88 -9.56
C ALA A 21 16.89 13.67 -10.89
N LEU A 22 16.94 14.71 -11.72
CA LEU A 22 17.60 14.71 -13.02
C LEU A 22 17.20 13.51 -13.91
N GLY A 23 15.93 13.12 -13.88
CA GLY A 23 15.38 12.02 -14.68
C GLY A 23 15.65 10.60 -14.12
N ARG A 24 16.51 10.44 -13.12
CA ARG A 24 16.82 9.14 -12.50
C ARG A 24 16.09 8.99 -11.16
N ILE A 25 15.66 7.75 -10.86
CA ILE A 25 15.16 7.39 -9.52
C ILE A 25 16.36 7.18 -8.61
N ILE A 26 16.48 8.00 -7.57
CA ILE A 26 17.61 7.98 -6.62
C ILE A 26 17.26 7.17 -5.38
N ALA A 27 15.99 7.25 -4.94
CA ALA A 27 15.50 6.51 -3.79
C ALA A 27 14.11 5.92 -4.08
N SER A 28 13.86 4.71 -3.60
CA SER A 28 12.60 3.99 -3.79
C SER A 28 12.28 3.22 -2.53
N GLU A 29 11.06 3.37 -2.05
CA GLU A 29 10.57 2.67 -0.86
C GLU A 29 9.15 2.19 -1.10
N THR A 30 8.82 1.01 -0.57
CA THR A 30 7.53 0.36 -0.82
C THR A 30 6.77 0.17 0.47
N LEU A 31 5.65 0.87 0.61
CA LEU A 31 4.73 0.68 1.72
C LEU A 31 3.83 -0.53 1.43
N SER A 32 3.91 -1.50 2.33
CA SER A 32 3.09 -2.71 2.27
C SER A 32 1.62 -2.35 2.55
N GLY A 33 0.72 -2.79 1.67
CA GLY A 33 -0.70 -2.55 1.85
C GLY A 33 -1.29 -3.38 3.00
N MET A 34 -2.33 -2.87 3.65
CA MET A 34 -3.07 -3.62 4.66
C MET A 34 -3.78 -4.83 4.03
N GLN A 35 -3.92 -5.91 4.79
CA GLN A 35 -4.58 -7.13 4.34
C GLN A 35 -5.46 -7.67 5.46
N LYS A 36 -6.72 -7.98 5.11
CA LYS A 36 -7.61 -8.74 5.98
C LYS A 36 -7.28 -10.23 5.89
N ASN A 37 -7.28 -10.93 7.01
CA ASN A 37 -7.22 -12.39 7.04
C ASN A 37 -8.56 -12.97 6.57
N VAL A 38 -8.66 -13.21 5.25
CA VAL A 38 -9.88 -13.73 4.61
C VAL A 38 -10.18 -15.19 4.97
N THR A 39 -9.20 -15.93 5.49
CA THR A 39 -9.30 -17.35 5.80
C THR A 39 -9.62 -17.64 7.27
N GLN A 40 -9.79 -16.62 8.11
CA GLN A 40 -9.89 -16.78 9.57
C GLN A 40 -11.06 -17.64 10.06
N HIS A 41 -12.18 -17.67 9.33
CA HIS A 41 -13.36 -18.49 9.67
C HIS A 41 -13.41 -19.83 8.91
N MET A 42 -12.35 -20.17 8.17
CA MET A 42 -12.31 -21.43 7.43
C MET A 42 -11.88 -22.57 8.35
N TYR A 43 -12.86 -23.31 8.83
CA TYR A 43 -12.64 -24.55 9.57
C TYR A 43 -12.52 -25.71 8.57
N GLY A 44 -11.29 -26.06 8.18
CA GLY A 44 -11.04 -27.20 7.28
C GLY A 44 -9.80 -27.07 6.37
N GLY A 45 -9.45 -28.19 5.75
CA GLY A 45 -8.29 -28.34 4.86
C GLY A 45 -8.53 -27.97 3.39
N ASP A 46 -9.70 -27.42 3.04
CA ASP A 46 -10.04 -27.12 1.64
C ASP A 46 -9.19 -25.98 1.08
N ARG A 47 -8.11 -26.37 0.38
CA ARG A 47 -7.17 -25.47 -0.30
C ARG A 47 -7.83 -24.70 -1.44
N THR A 48 -8.81 -25.30 -2.13
CA THR A 48 -9.45 -24.66 -3.29
C THR A 48 -10.22 -23.41 -2.87
N ARG A 49 -10.94 -23.46 -1.73
CA ARG A 49 -11.62 -22.30 -1.16
C ARG A 49 -10.65 -21.21 -0.70
N LYS A 50 -9.53 -21.57 -0.07
CA LYS A 50 -8.49 -20.60 0.35
C LYS A 50 -7.92 -19.85 -0.86
N MET A 51 -7.57 -20.59 -1.92
CA MET A 51 -7.06 -20.03 -3.17
C MET A 51 -8.07 -19.06 -3.79
N LYS A 52 -9.34 -19.46 -3.89
CA LYS A 52 -10.40 -18.61 -4.45
C LYS A 52 -10.56 -17.28 -3.68
N LEU A 53 -10.45 -17.30 -2.36
CA LEU A 53 -10.52 -16.08 -1.54
C LEU A 53 -9.30 -15.18 -1.73
N TRP A 54 -8.10 -15.77 -1.81
CA TRP A 54 -6.88 -15.03 -2.08
C TRP A 54 -6.84 -14.41 -3.47
N GLU A 55 -7.33 -15.11 -4.50
CA GLU A 55 -7.44 -14.60 -5.86
C GLU A 55 -8.37 -13.38 -5.91
N LYS A 56 -9.56 -13.47 -5.30
CA LYS A 56 -10.49 -12.33 -5.18
C LYS A 56 -9.84 -11.14 -4.47
N GLN A 57 -9.10 -11.39 -3.39
CA GLN A 57 -8.40 -10.35 -2.66
C GLN A 57 -7.30 -9.69 -3.50
N LYS A 58 -6.53 -10.49 -4.25
CA LYS A 58 -5.46 -10.02 -5.13
C LYS A 58 -6.01 -9.16 -6.26
N GLU A 59 -7.09 -9.59 -6.90
CA GLU A 59 -7.76 -8.85 -7.97
C GLU A 59 -8.35 -7.53 -7.46
N GLY A 60 -9.04 -7.56 -6.31
CA GLY A 60 -9.55 -6.35 -5.66
C GLY A 60 -8.44 -5.34 -5.36
N LYS A 61 -7.30 -5.79 -4.83
CA LYS A 61 -6.14 -4.92 -4.57
C LYS A 61 -5.52 -4.37 -5.86
N LYS A 62 -5.48 -5.16 -6.94
CA LYS A 62 -4.99 -4.70 -8.26
C LYS A 62 -5.88 -3.57 -8.80
N LYS A 63 -7.20 -3.76 -8.75
CA LYS A 63 -8.18 -2.75 -9.15
C LYS A 63 -8.09 -1.48 -8.31
N MET A 64 -7.95 -1.61 -6.98
CA MET A 64 -7.72 -0.47 -6.08
C MET A 64 -6.43 0.27 -6.40
N LYS A 65 -5.36 -0.44 -6.76
CA LYS A 65 -4.09 0.18 -7.16
C LYS A 65 -4.21 0.93 -8.48
N GLU A 66 -4.94 0.38 -9.45
CA GLU A 66 -5.17 1.03 -10.75
C GLU A 66 -6.02 2.30 -10.61
N LEU A 67 -7.10 2.24 -9.82
CA LEU A 67 -7.91 3.42 -9.51
C LEU A 67 -7.15 4.44 -8.64
N GLY A 68 -6.39 3.95 -7.65
CA GLY A 68 -5.61 4.76 -6.72
C GLY A 68 -4.34 5.38 -7.30
N ARG A 69 -3.94 5.00 -8.53
CA ARG A 69 -2.86 5.69 -9.27
C ARG A 69 -3.19 7.16 -9.56
N GLY A 70 -4.48 7.52 -9.59
CA GLY A 70 -4.93 8.87 -9.89
C GLY A 70 -4.87 9.83 -8.71
N ASN A 71 -5.32 9.41 -7.52
CA ASN A 71 -5.46 10.29 -6.35
C ASN A 71 -5.20 9.54 -5.05
N VAL A 72 -4.01 9.70 -4.46
CA VAL A 72 -3.77 9.35 -3.06
C VAL A 72 -3.95 10.62 -2.25
N ASN A 73 -5.00 10.68 -1.44
CA ASN A 73 -5.21 11.81 -0.53
C ASN A 73 -4.11 11.79 0.54
N ILE A 74 -3.23 12.79 0.54
CA ILE A 74 -2.17 12.95 1.54
C ILE A 74 -2.71 13.90 2.63
N PRO A 75 -2.88 13.44 3.87
CA PRO A 75 -3.33 14.30 4.96
C PRO A 75 -2.39 15.48 5.19
N GLN A 76 -2.94 16.64 5.53
CA GLN A 76 -2.17 17.86 5.78
C GLN A 76 -1.18 17.70 6.94
N GLU A 77 -1.51 16.88 7.93
CA GLU A 77 -0.62 16.53 9.04
C GLU A 77 0.70 15.89 8.58
N VAL A 78 0.65 15.06 7.53
CA VAL A 78 1.83 14.38 6.98
C VAL A 78 2.78 15.41 6.36
N PHE A 79 2.24 16.44 5.71
CA PHE A 79 3.01 17.53 5.12
C PHE A 79 3.72 18.37 6.19
N ILE A 80 3.01 18.74 7.25
CA ILE A 80 3.58 19.53 8.36
C ILE A 80 4.69 18.74 9.06
N LYS A 81 4.49 17.43 9.31
CA LYS A 81 5.50 16.53 9.89
C LYS A 81 6.72 16.34 8.99
N MET A 82 6.56 16.47 7.67
CA MET A 82 7.68 16.37 6.72
C MET A 82 8.48 17.67 6.64
N MET A 83 7.82 18.83 6.79
CA MET A 83 8.47 20.15 6.75
C MET A 83 9.11 20.58 8.06
N ARG A 84 8.59 20.14 9.22
CA ARG A 84 9.28 20.36 10.50
C ARG A 84 10.54 19.49 10.55
N SER A 85 11.67 20.14 10.36
CA SER A 85 12.98 19.59 10.68
C SER A 85 13.12 19.53 12.20
N GLU A 86 12.90 18.34 12.77
CA GLU A 86 13.83 17.84 13.80
C GLU A 86 15.06 17.25 13.09
#